data_AF-A0A956TKQ5-F1
#
_entry.id   AF-A0A956TKQ5-F1
#
_cell.length_a   1.000
_cell.length_b   1.000
_cell.length_c   1.000
_cell.angle_alpha   90.00
_cell.angle_beta   90.00
_cell.angle_gamma   90.00
#
_symmetry.space_group_name_H-M   'P 1'
#
loop_
_entity.id
_entity.type
_entity.pdbx_description
1 polymer ?
#
loop_
_entity_poly.entity_id
_entity_poly.type
_entity_poly.pdbx_seq_one_letter_code
_entity_poly.pdbx_strand_id
1 'polypeptide(L)'
;MNKPFKPSNRRGGGGGPNRGNRGGAAVIKGPKASPAPKDVTRHLDLNTNFGLTMERHYFEGRNIELLESVSSVNIPACVHDGHPIDVFKDIQRARSYDCSVGGLIGYPDPKNYGHHTMALSEEELTAWIQVQVGTFRALCQGNLIEVGHIRPYGALYLDFVSKPEVAMTVAKAIKAVDPWLILLCPIGAPIDQIESE
;
A
#
# COMPACT_ATOMS: atom_id res chain seq x y z
N MET A 1 69.14 25.55 -46.39
CA MET A 1 70.07 26.70 -46.29
C MET A 1 69.65 27.60 -45.12
N ASN A 2 70.57 27.72 -44.16
CA ASN A 2 70.81 28.73 -43.10
C ASN A 2 69.70 29.63 -42.52
N LYS A 3 69.47 29.38 -41.21
CA LYS A 3 69.09 30.22 -40.05
C LYS A 3 69.86 31.58 -39.96
N PRO A 4 69.54 32.55 -39.03
CA PRO A 4 68.88 32.34 -37.74
C PRO A 4 67.90 33.42 -37.21
N PHE A 5 66.94 32.95 -36.42
CA PHE A 5 66.27 33.72 -35.37
C PHE A 5 67.17 33.71 -34.11
N LYS A 6 67.48 34.87 -33.53
CA LYS A 6 68.19 35.00 -32.24
C LYS A 6 67.21 35.39 -31.12
N PRO A 7 67.45 34.91 -29.88
CA PRO A 7 66.50 34.96 -28.77
C PRO A 7 66.74 36.16 -27.84
N SER A 8 65.76 36.50 -27.00
CA SER A 8 66.05 37.20 -25.75
C SER A 8 65.62 36.34 -24.56
N ASN A 9 66.63 35.89 -23.82
CA ASN A 9 66.51 35.27 -22.51
C ASN A 9 66.43 36.39 -21.46
N ARG A 10 65.41 36.36 -20.61
CA ARG A 10 65.59 36.74 -19.20
C ARG A 10 65.11 35.59 -18.29
N ARG A 11 66.12 35.05 -17.60
CA ARG A 11 66.10 34.32 -16.33
C ARG A 11 65.10 34.98 -15.38
N GLY A 12 64.41 34.34 -14.45
CA GLY A 12 64.54 33.04 -13.80
C GLY A 12 63.70 33.14 -12.53
N GLY A 13 63.19 32.02 -12.02
CA GLY A 13 62.39 32.01 -10.79
C GLY A 13 61.61 30.72 -10.68
N GLY A 14 62.22 29.71 -10.05
CA GLY A 14 61.55 28.47 -9.70
C GLY A 14 60.48 28.71 -8.64
N GLY A 15 59.34 28.04 -8.82
CA GLY A 15 58.28 27.91 -7.84
C GLY A 15 57.45 26.69 -8.24
N GLY A 16 57.51 25.62 -7.43
CA GLY A 16 56.84 24.35 -7.71
C GLY A 16 55.31 24.46 -7.77
N PRO A 17 54.61 23.37 -8.13
CA PRO A 17 53.16 23.38 -8.27
C PRO A 17 52.52 23.68 -6.91
N ASN A 18 51.77 24.78 -6.85
CA ASN A 18 51.00 25.18 -5.69
C ASN A 18 49.82 24.19 -5.49
N ARG A 19 50.10 23.07 -4.83
CA ARG A 19 49.08 22.17 -4.25
C ARG A 19 48.66 22.75 -2.91
N GLY A 20 47.60 23.54 -2.92
CA GLY A 20 47.02 23.99 -1.66
C GLY A 20 45.91 25.02 -1.85
N ASN A 21 44.69 24.56 -2.13
CA ASN A 21 43.51 24.94 -1.36
C ASN A 21 42.29 24.10 -1.81
N ARG A 22 42.06 22.95 -1.18
CA ARG A 22 40.72 22.35 -1.18
C ARG A 22 39.95 23.05 -0.06
N GLY A 23 39.35 24.19 -0.37
CA GLY A 23 38.39 24.83 0.52
C GLY A 23 37.24 23.86 0.75
N GLY A 24 37.13 23.34 1.97
CA GLY A 24 36.07 22.42 2.36
C GLY A 24 34.71 23.10 2.20
N ALA A 25 33.78 22.42 1.53
CA ALA A 25 32.39 22.84 1.52
C ALA A 25 31.88 22.88 2.97
N ALA A 26 31.44 24.06 3.42
CA ALA A 26 30.79 24.19 4.71
C ALA A 26 29.51 23.35 4.69
N VAL A 27 29.46 22.31 5.53
CA VAL A 27 28.24 21.55 5.76
C VAL A 27 27.25 22.48 6.46
N ILE A 28 26.30 23.01 5.72
CA ILE A 28 25.15 23.73 6.29
C ILE A 28 24.34 22.66 7.06
N LYS A 29 24.48 22.64 8.39
CA LYS A 29 23.61 21.81 9.22
C LYS A 29 22.20 22.37 9.10
N GLY A 30 21.30 21.58 8.50
CA GLY A 30 19.87 21.87 8.50
C GLY A 30 19.36 22.10 9.93
N PRO A 31 18.21 22.79 10.08
CA PRO A 31 17.65 23.07 11.40
C PRO A 31 17.51 21.75 12.18
N LYS A 32 17.95 21.77 13.46
CA LYS A 32 17.72 20.63 14.36
C LYS A 32 16.22 20.38 14.42
N ALA A 33 15.80 19.16 14.07
CA ALA A 33 14.42 18.75 14.21
C ALA A 33 13.94 19.03 15.64
N SER A 34 12.82 19.73 15.78
CA SER A 34 12.19 19.96 17.07
C SER A 34 11.91 18.61 17.75
N PRO A 35 12.06 18.52 19.09
CA PRO A 35 11.73 17.29 19.80
C PRO A 35 10.26 16.93 19.56
N ALA A 36 10.01 15.65 19.28
CA ALA A 36 8.65 15.16 19.11
C ALA A 36 7.79 15.51 20.33
N PRO A 37 6.51 15.87 20.14
CA PRO A 37 5.64 16.21 21.26
C PRO A 37 5.59 15.05 22.25
N LYS A 38 5.74 15.37 23.53
CA LYS A 38 5.87 14.37 24.61
C LYS A 38 4.54 13.73 25.02
N ASP A 39 3.42 14.40 24.71
CA ASP A 39 2.07 13.99 25.10
C ASP A 39 1.22 13.64 23.86
N VAL A 40 1.65 12.64 23.10
CA VAL A 40 0.89 12.11 21.95
C VAL A 40 0.38 10.73 22.29
N THR A 41 -0.94 10.57 22.37
CA THR A 41 -1.58 9.25 22.33
C THR A 41 -1.37 8.65 20.95
N ARG A 42 -0.75 7.46 20.90
CA ARG A 42 -0.56 6.71 19.66
C ARG A 42 -1.66 5.66 19.54
N HIS A 43 -2.31 5.63 18.39
CA HIS A 43 -3.28 4.59 18.05
C HIS A 43 -2.62 3.58 17.11
N LEU A 44 -2.90 2.30 17.33
CA LEU A 44 -2.48 1.20 16.47
C LEU A 44 -3.73 0.42 16.08
N ASP A 45 -3.90 0.19 14.78
CA ASP A 45 -4.90 -0.76 14.29
C ASP A 45 -4.32 -2.18 14.33
N LEU A 46 -5.08 -3.11 14.88
CA LEU A 46 -4.85 -4.55 14.78
C LEU A 46 -5.98 -5.13 13.94
N ASN A 47 -5.66 -5.73 12.80
CA ASN A 47 -6.65 -6.32 11.90
C ASN A 47 -6.44 -7.80 11.64
N THR A 48 -7.51 -8.48 11.26
CA THR A 48 -7.51 -9.88 10.83
C THR A 48 -8.40 -10.10 9.61
N ASN A 49 -8.17 -11.17 8.86
CA ASN A 49 -9.19 -11.66 7.94
C ASN A 49 -10.33 -12.30 8.73
N PHE A 50 -11.54 -12.20 8.22
CA PHE A 50 -12.73 -12.76 8.84
C PHE A 50 -13.75 -13.19 7.78
N GLY A 51 -14.33 -14.38 7.95
CA GLY A 51 -15.38 -14.88 7.04
C GLY A 51 -14.90 -15.60 5.77
N LEU A 52 -13.59 -15.74 5.56
CA LEU A 52 -13.01 -16.59 4.52
C LEU A 52 -13.48 -18.04 4.68
N THR A 53 -13.90 -18.68 3.60
CA THR A 53 -14.45 -20.04 3.59
C THR A 53 -13.45 -21.04 4.16
N MET A 54 -12.17 -20.94 3.76
CA MET A 54 -11.10 -21.82 4.23
C MET A 54 -10.78 -21.63 5.72
N GLU A 55 -11.10 -20.47 6.29
CA GLU A 55 -10.78 -20.11 7.68
C GLU A 55 -12.02 -20.08 8.58
N ARG A 56 -13.22 -20.32 8.03
CA ARG A 56 -14.49 -20.12 8.74
C ARG A 56 -14.60 -20.95 10.02
N HIS A 57 -14.06 -22.17 9.99
CA HIS A 57 -14.00 -23.06 11.15
C HIS A 57 -13.19 -22.48 12.32
N TYR A 58 -12.25 -21.55 12.07
CA TYR A 58 -11.54 -20.84 13.13
C TYR A 58 -12.41 -19.80 13.82
N PHE A 59 -13.55 -19.39 13.27
CA PHE A 59 -14.41 -18.34 13.84
C PHE A 59 -15.75 -18.88 14.34
N GLU A 60 -15.77 -20.14 14.76
CA GLU A 60 -16.93 -20.80 15.36
C GLU A 60 -16.78 -20.94 16.88
N GLY A 61 -17.90 -21.00 17.59
CA GLY A 61 -17.92 -21.16 19.05
C GLY A 61 -17.20 -20.02 19.77
N ARG A 62 -16.25 -20.35 20.65
CA ARG A 62 -15.49 -19.37 21.44
C ARG A 62 -14.45 -18.60 20.62
N ASN A 63 -14.02 -19.11 19.47
CA ASN A 63 -12.94 -18.46 18.73
C ASN A 63 -13.38 -17.16 18.05
N ILE A 64 -14.70 -16.93 17.94
CA ILE A 64 -15.23 -15.65 17.48
C ILE A 64 -14.91 -14.50 18.44
N GLU A 65 -14.64 -14.79 19.72
CA GLU A 65 -14.21 -13.81 20.72
C GLU A 65 -12.84 -13.19 20.36
N LEU A 66 -12.09 -13.77 19.40
CA LEU A 66 -10.91 -13.12 18.83
C LEU A 66 -11.23 -11.73 18.28
N LEU A 67 -12.47 -11.49 17.83
CA LEU A 67 -12.92 -10.18 17.37
C LEU A 67 -12.86 -9.10 18.46
N GLU A 68 -12.89 -9.47 19.75
CA GLU A 68 -12.69 -8.52 20.86
C GLU A 68 -11.24 -7.99 20.94
N SER A 69 -10.30 -8.67 20.29
CA SER A 69 -8.87 -8.36 20.34
C SER A 69 -8.36 -7.55 19.14
N VAL A 70 -9.21 -7.25 18.17
CA VAL A 70 -8.87 -6.53 16.94
C VAL A 70 -9.72 -5.27 16.80
N SER A 71 -9.18 -4.25 16.14
CA SER A 71 -9.90 -3.01 15.85
C SER A 71 -10.59 -3.01 14.48
N SER A 72 -10.14 -3.88 13.57
CA SER A 72 -10.75 -3.98 12.25
C SER A 72 -10.66 -5.38 11.65
N VAL A 73 -11.53 -5.66 10.67
CA VAL A 73 -11.60 -6.94 9.97
C VAL A 73 -11.61 -6.78 8.47
N ASN A 74 -11.08 -7.77 7.76
CA ASN A 74 -11.13 -7.86 6.31
C ASN A 74 -12.06 -9.00 5.89
N ILE A 75 -13.20 -8.68 5.29
CA ILE A 75 -14.26 -9.63 4.92
C ILE A 75 -14.30 -9.81 3.39
N PRO A 76 -14.39 -11.05 2.85
CA PRO A 76 -14.41 -11.29 1.41
C PRO A 76 -15.50 -10.51 0.66
N ALA A 77 -15.12 -9.92 -0.47
CA ALA A 77 -16.00 -9.09 -1.31
C ALA A 77 -16.80 -9.86 -2.37
N CYS A 78 -17.22 -11.10 -2.06
CA CYS A 78 -18.13 -11.93 -2.85
C CYS A 78 -17.68 -12.37 -4.25
N VAL A 79 -16.39 -12.31 -4.57
CA VAL A 79 -15.87 -12.70 -5.90
C VAL A 79 -14.86 -13.83 -5.80
N HIS A 80 -13.71 -13.59 -5.17
CA HIS A 80 -12.73 -14.65 -4.94
C HIS A 80 -13.19 -15.63 -3.84
N ASP A 81 -13.99 -15.14 -2.90
CA ASP A 81 -14.58 -15.89 -1.79
C ASP A 81 -15.76 -15.10 -1.19
N GLY A 82 -16.52 -15.75 -0.31
CA GLY A 82 -17.62 -15.16 0.47
C GLY A 82 -18.96 -15.23 -0.23
N HIS A 83 -19.81 -16.19 0.16
CA HIS A 83 -21.20 -16.16 -0.29
C HIS A 83 -21.91 -14.90 0.24
N PRO A 84 -22.72 -14.16 -0.56
CA PRO A 84 -23.28 -12.87 -0.14
C PRO A 84 -24.07 -12.88 1.17
N ILE A 85 -24.82 -13.96 1.43
CA ILE A 85 -25.56 -14.13 2.70
C ILE A 85 -24.60 -14.22 3.89
N ASP A 86 -23.47 -14.89 3.72
CA ASP A 86 -22.51 -15.06 4.81
C ASP A 86 -21.72 -13.77 5.03
N VAL A 87 -21.29 -13.11 3.95
CA VAL A 87 -20.64 -11.79 4.03
C VAL A 87 -21.54 -10.78 4.73
N PHE A 88 -22.84 -10.77 4.43
CA PHE A 88 -23.82 -9.92 5.11
C PHE A 88 -23.89 -10.22 6.63
N LYS A 89 -23.90 -11.50 7.02
CA LYS A 89 -23.89 -11.90 8.44
C LYS A 89 -22.57 -11.57 9.12
N ASP A 90 -21.45 -11.72 8.43
CA ASP A 90 -20.13 -11.43 8.95
C ASP A 90 -19.94 -9.93 9.18
N ILE A 91 -20.48 -9.09 8.28
CA ILE A 91 -20.55 -7.63 8.50
C ILE A 91 -21.33 -7.29 9.78
N GLN A 92 -22.50 -7.90 10.00
CA GLN A 92 -23.28 -7.69 11.23
C GLN A 92 -22.53 -8.14 12.48
N ARG A 93 -21.83 -9.27 12.38
CA ARG A 93 -21.04 -9.81 13.49
C ARG A 93 -19.86 -8.90 13.82
N ALA A 94 -19.11 -8.45 12.83
CA ALA A 94 -18.02 -7.50 13.05
C ALA A 94 -18.50 -6.22 13.76
N ARG A 95 -19.66 -5.70 13.37
CA ARG A 95 -20.29 -4.55 14.03
C ARG A 95 -20.62 -4.82 15.50
N SER A 96 -21.09 -6.02 15.85
CA SER A 96 -21.41 -6.34 17.26
C SER A 96 -20.18 -6.38 18.16
N TYR A 97 -18.98 -6.50 17.58
CA TYR A 97 -17.69 -6.44 18.27
C TYR A 97 -16.99 -5.08 18.11
N ASP A 98 -17.70 -4.05 17.61
CA ASP A 98 -17.16 -2.70 17.39
C ASP A 98 -15.92 -2.65 16.48
N CYS A 99 -15.78 -3.65 15.59
CA CYS A 99 -14.71 -3.68 14.60
C CYS A 99 -15.05 -2.78 13.41
N SER A 100 -14.05 -2.02 12.94
CA SER A 100 -14.12 -1.40 11.62
C SER A 100 -14.16 -2.48 10.52
N VAL A 101 -15.01 -2.29 9.51
CA VAL A 101 -15.31 -3.30 8.50
C VAL A 101 -14.64 -2.95 7.18
N GLY A 102 -13.73 -3.79 6.71
CA GLY A 102 -13.04 -3.64 5.44
C GLY A 102 -13.32 -4.75 4.45
N GLY A 103 -13.23 -4.42 3.16
CA GLY A 103 -13.45 -5.34 2.05
C GLY A 103 -12.15 -6.00 1.61
N LEU A 104 -12.15 -7.33 1.58
CA LEU A 104 -11.04 -8.15 1.10
C LEU A 104 -11.29 -8.47 -0.38
N ILE A 105 -10.44 -7.94 -1.28
CA ILE A 105 -10.59 -8.10 -2.74
C ILE A 105 -9.52 -9.03 -3.30
N GLY A 106 -9.86 -9.83 -4.30
CA GLY A 106 -8.97 -10.81 -4.92
C GLY A 106 -9.21 -10.97 -6.41
N TYR A 107 -8.42 -11.82 -7.07
CA TYR A 107 -8.71 -12.22 -8.44
C TYR A 107 -10.03 -13.00 -8.52
N PRO A 108 -10.78 -12.92 -9.64
CA PRO A 108 -12.05 -13.64 -9.85
C PRO A 108 -11.83 -15.13 -10.10
N ASP A 109 -11.23 -15.80 -9.12
CA ASP A 109 -10.91 -17.23 -9.13
C ASP A 109 -11.50 -17.92 -7.88
N PRO A 110 -12.83 -18.05 -7.80
CA PRO A 110 -13.50 -18.63 -6.63
C PRO A 110 -13.15 -20.10 -6.39
N LYS A 111 -12.77 -20.84 -7.45
CA LYS A 111 -12.40 -22.26 -7.32
C LYS A 111 -11.10 -22.46 -6.55
N ASN A 112 -10.22 -21.46 -6.54
CA ASN A 112 -8.95 -21.50 -5.84
C ASN A 112 -8.84 -20.38 -4.79
N TYR A 113 -9.98 -19.81 -4.37
CA TYR A 113 -10.06 -18.74 -3.37
C TYR A 113 -9.17 -17.52 -3.69
N GLY A 114 -8.95 -17.20 -4.97
CA GLY A 114 -8.11 -16.07 -5.39
C GLY A 114 -6.60 -16.27 -5.18
N HIS A 115 -6.12 -17.50 -5.01
CA HIS A 115 -4.69 -17.79 -4.80
C HIS A 115 -3.87 -17.95 -6.09
N HIS A 116 -4.47 -17.85 -7.27
CA HIS A 116 -3.75 -17.85 -8.54
C HIS A 116 -3.73 -16.46 -9.19
N THR A 117 -2.56 -16.08 -9.69
CA THR A 117 -2.41 -14.90 -10.56
C THR A 117 -3.21 -15.13 -11.84
N MET A 118 -3.97 -14.10 -12.24
CA MET A 118 -4.68 -14.08 -13.51
C MET A 118 -4.07 -13.01 -14.42
N ALA A 119 -3.81 -13.38 -15.67
CA ALA A 119 -3.36 -12.45 -16.71
C ALA A 119 -4.57 -11.64 -17.24
N LEU A 120 -5.02 -10.68 -16.44
CA LEU A 120 -6.07 -9.72 -16.81
C LEU A 120 -5.43 -8.47 -17.43
N SER A 121 -6.11 -7.89 -18.42
CA SER A 121 -5.84 -6.52 -18.83
C SER A 121 -6.13 -5.52 -17.71
N GLU A 122 -5.60 -4.30 -17.82
CA GLU A 122 -5.89 -3.20 -16.88
C GLU A 122 -7.40 -2.91 -16.79
N GLU A 123 -8.10 -2.94 -17.93
CA GLU A 123 -9.55 -2.73 -18.01
C GLU A 123 -10.32 -3.83 -17.28
N GLU A 124 -9.96 -5.10 -17.50
CA GLU A 124 -10.58 -6.24 -16.81
C GLU A 124 -10.32 -6.20 -15.30
N LEU A 125 -9.08 -5.94 -14.89
CA LEU A 125 -8.73 -5.84 -13.48
C LEU A 125 -9.49 -4.70 -12.80
N THR A 126 -9.55 -3.52 -13.46
CA THR A 126 -10.33 -2.38 -12.97
C THR A 126 -11.79 -2.76 -12.77
N ALA A 127 -12.42 -3.36 -13.78
CA ALA A 127 -13.82 -3.77 -13.68
C ALA A 127 -14.07 -4.76 -12.54
N TRP A 128 -13.20 -5.77 -12.36
CA TRP A 128 -13.33 -6.74 -11.28
C TRP A 128 -13.14 -6.14 -9.88
N ILE A 129 -12.27 -5.14 -9.75
CA ILE A 129 -12.10 -4.42 -8.48
C ILE A 129 -13.35 -3.59 -8.20
N GLN A 130 -13.88 -2.88 -9.19
CA GLN A 130 -15.10 -2.09 -9.03
C GLN A 130 -16.31 -2.95 -8.67
N VAL A 131 -16.46 -4.14 -9.28
CA VAL A 131 -17.50 -5.11 -8.92
C VAL A 131 -17.38 -5.51 -7.45
N GLN A 132 -16.18 -5.85 -6.99
CA GLN A 132 -15.95 -6.26 -5.60
C GLN A 132 -16.22 -5.13 -4.61
N VAL A 133 -15.63 -3.96 -4.83
CA VAL A 133 -15.79 -2.80 -3.95
C VAL A 133 -17.25 -2.34 -3.93
N GLY A 134 -17.90 -2.26 -5.09
CA GLY A 134 -19.32 -1.88 -5.20
C GLY A 134 -20.24 -2.86 -4.49
N THR A 135 -20.03 -4.17 -4.68
CA THR A 135 -20.80 -5.22 -4.01
C THR A 135 -20.63 -5.14 -2.49
N PHE A 136 -19.39 -5.04 -2.01
CA PHE A 136 -19.11 -4.96 -0.58
C PHE A 136 -19.70 -3.71 0.07
N ARG A 137 -19.60 -2.55 -0.61
CA ARG A 137 -20.24 -1.30 -0.17
C ARG A 137 -21.75 -1.44 -0.05
N ALA A 138 -22.40 -2.05 -1.04
CA ALA A 138 -23.85 -2.26 -1.00
C ALA A 138 -24.28 -3.13 0.20
N LEU A 139 -23.52 -4.18 0.51
CA LEU A 139 -23.78 -5.03 1.68
C LEU A 139 -23.57 -4.30 3.01
N CYS A 140 -22.54 -3.46 3.10
CA CYS A 140 -22.30 -2.63 4.29
C CYS A 140 -23.41 -1.58 4.48
N GLN A 141 -23.82 -0.89 3.40
CA GLN A 141 -24.90 0.09 3.42
C GLN A 141 -26.23 -0.53 3.85
N GLY A 142 -26.53 -1.76 3.41
CA GLY A 142 -27.70 -2.52 3.88
C GLY A 142 -27.72 -2.79 5.39
N ASN A 143 -26.58 -2.63 6.07
CA ASN A 143 -26.43 -2.76 7.52
C ASN A 143 -26.15 -1.42 8.23
N LEU A 144 -26.28 -0.28 7.51
CA LEU A 144 -25.94 1.05 8.01
C LEU A 144 -24.50 1.13 8.55
N ILE A 145 -23.57 0.47 7.84
CA ILE A 145 -22.14 0.44 8.13
C ILE A 145 -21.40 1.08 6.94
N GLU A 146 -20.40 1.90 7.23
CA GLU A 146 -19.48 2.40 6.22
C GLU A 146 -18.30 1.44 6.06
N VAL A 147 -17.76 1.35 4.84
CA VAL A 147 -16.55 0.57 4.58
C VAL A 147 -15.36 1.37 5.10
N GLY A 148 -14.64 0.81 6.07
CA GLY A 148 -13.45 1.45 6.65
C GLY A 148 -12.24 1.40 5.73
N HIS A 149 -12.03 0.26 5.05
CA HIS A 149 -10.87 0.07 4.18
C HIS A 149 -11.08 -1.04 3.14
N ILE A 150 -10.19 -1.10 2.17
CA ILE A 150 -10.08 -2.15 1.15
C ILE A 150 -8.68 -2.76 1.24
N ARG A 151 -8.59 -4.08 1.17
CA ARG A 151 -7.33 -4.83 1.23
C ARG A 151 -7.25 -5.87 0.10
N PRO A 152 -6.20 -5.83 -0.74
CA PRO A 152 -5.90 -6.92 -1.67
C PRO A 152 -5.59 -8.24 -0.94
N TYR A 153 -5.97 -9.37 -1.54
CA TYR A 153 -5.82 -10.72 -0.98
C TYR A 153 -5.13 -11.68 -1.96
N GLY A 154 -4.57 -12.76 -1.40
CA GLY A 154 -4.07 -13.89 -2.17
C GLY A 154 -3.06 -13.49 -3.24
N ALA A 155 -3.25 -14.00 -4.45
CA ALA A 155 -2.36 -13.68 -5.56
C ALA A 155 -2.47 -12.20 -5.99
N LEU A 156 -3.63 -11.56 -5.83
CA LEU A 156 -3.76 -10.13 -6.13
C LEU A 156 -2.90 -9.30 -5.17
N TYR A 157 -2.82 -9.67 -3.88
CA TYR A 157 -1.90 -9.02 -2.95
C TYR A 157 -0.44 -9.20 -3.38
N LEU A 158 -0.03 -10.42 -3.74
CA LEU A 158 1.35 -10.67 -4.15
C LEU A 158 1.74 -9.87 -5.40
N ASP A 159 0.83 -9.81 -6.38
CA ASP A 159 1.03 -9.00 -7.59
C ASP A 159 0.99 -7.50 -7.28
N PHE A 160 0.08 -7.05 -6.43
CA PHE A 160 0.02 -5.67 -5.94
C PHE A 160 1.33 -5.24 -5.26
N VAL A 161 1.97 -6.13 -4.51
CA VAL A 161 3.27 -5.83 -3.88
C VAL A 161 4.43 -5.80 -4.88
N SER A 162 4.40 -6.67 -5.89
CA SER A 162 5.56 -6.90 -6.77
C SER A 162 5.51 -6.18 -8.11
N LYS A 163 4.33 -5.73 -8.55
CA LYS A 163 4.07 -5.15 -9.88
C LYS A 163 3.45 -3.75 -9.72
N PRO A 164 4.23 -2.66 -9.93
CA PRO A 164 3.75 -1.29 -9.78
C PRO A 164 2.50 -0.97 -10.62
N GLU A 165 2.39 -1.54 -11.81
CA GLU A 165 1.23 -1.39 -12.70
C GLU A 165 -0.05 -1.97 -12.09
N VAL A 166 0.05 -3.11 -11.39
CA VAL A 166 -1.08 -3.72 -10.68
C VAL A 166 -1.48 -2.86 -9.49
N ALA A 167 -0.50 -2.37 -8.72
CA ALA A 167 -0.74 -1.47 -7.59
C ALA A 167 -1.49 -0.21 -8.00
N MET A 168 -1.05 0.41 -9.09
CA MET A 168 -1.65 1.62 -9.64
C MET A 168 -3.07 1.36 -10.16
N THR A 169 -3.27 0.24 -10.88
CA THR A 169 -4.59 -0.17 -11.37
C THR A 169 -5.57 -0.35 -10.20
N VAL A 170 -5.13 -1.03 -9.13
CA VAL A 170 -5.96 -1.23 -7.93
C VAL A 170 -6.33 0.08 -7.27
N ALA A 171 -5.37 0.97 -7.04
CA ALA A 171 -5.61 2.26 -6.42
C ALA A 171 -6.55 3.14 -7.25
N LYS A 172 -6.35 3.22 -8.57
CA LYS A 172 -7.21 3.98 -9.50
C LYS A 172 -8.63 3.41 -9.53
N ALA A 173 -8.79 2.09 -9.58
CA ALA A 173 -10.09 1.44 -9.58
C ALA A 173 -10.87 1.72 -8.29
N ILE A 174 -10.23 1.65 -7.12
CA ILE A 174 -10.85 1.96 -5.83
C ILE A 174 -11.22 3.45 -5.77
N LYS A 175 -10.30 4.35 -6.11
CA LYS A 175 -10.50 5.80 -6.12
C LYS A 175 -11.67 6.22 -7.02
N ALA A 176 -11.85 5.54 -8.15
CA ALA A 176 -12.96 5.79 -9.07
C ALA A 176 -14.32 5.41 -8.48
N VAL A 177 -14.39 4.43 -7.58
CA VAL A 177 -15.62 4.04 -6.88
C VAL A 177 -15.92 4.97 -5.71
N ASP A 178 -14.89 5.29 -4.92
CA ASP A 178 -14.96 6.23 -3.81
C ASP A 178 -13.55 6.71 -3.44
N PRO A 179 -13.25 8.01 -3.60
CA PRO A 179 -11.93 8.55 -3.31
C PRO A 179 -11.60 8.61 -1.82
N TRP A 180 -12.57 8.36 -0.92
CA TRP A 180 -12.36 8.39 0.53
C TRP A 180 -12.06 7.02 1.14
N LEU A 181 -12.13 5.94 0.35
CA LEU A 181 -11.80 4.61 0.84
C LEU A 181 -10.30 4.49 1.14
N ILE A 182 -9.99 3.94 2.31
CA ILE A 182 -8.62 3.59 2.69
C ILE A 182 -8.20 2.34 1.93
N LEU A 183 -7.09 2.39 1.21
CA LEU A 183 -6.43 1.19 0.64
C LEU A 183 -5.33 0.74 1.59
N LEU A 184 -5.45 -0.47 2.16
CA LEU A 184 -4.38 -1.07 2.94
C LEU A 184 -3.25 -1.51 2.02
N CYS A 185 -2.11 -0.84 2.16
CA CYS A 185 -0.93 -0.99 1.34
C CYS A 185 0.28 -1.30 2.22
N PRO A 186 1.15 -2.27 1.87
CA PRO A 186 2.39 -2.47 2.59
C PRO A 186 3.36 -1.31 2.33
N ILE A 187 4.20 -1.02 3.31
CA ILE A 187 5.26 -0.03 3.19
C ILE A 187 6.24 -0.46 2.08
N GLY A 188 6.68 0.50 1.26
CA GLY A 188 7.66 0.32 0.20
C GLY A 188 7.13 0.67 -1.18
N ALA A 189 7.66 -0.02 -2.20
CA ALA A 189 7.43 0.34 -3.61
C ALA A 189 5.95 0.56 -4.01
N PRO A 190 4.96 -0.24 -3.54
CA PRO A 190 3.57 -0.01 -3.92
C PRO A 190 3.02 1.34 -3.44
N ILE A 191 3.23 1.69 -2.16
CA ILE A 191 2.74 2.97 -1.61
C ILE A 191 3.50 4.15 -2.21
N ASP A 192 4.83 4.03 -2.39
CA ASP A 192 5.66 5.08 -2.99
C ASP A 192 5.20 5.43 -4.41
N GLN A 193 4.82 4.41 -5.19
CA GLN A 193 4.30 4.60 -6.54
C GLN A 193 2.92 5.27 -6.52
N ILE A 194 2.01 4.80 -5.67
CA ILE A 194 0.64 5.33 -5.57
C ILE A 194 0.66 6.80 -5.12
N GLU A 195 1.51 7.16 -4.16
CA GLU A 195 1.61 8.55 -3.66
C GLU A 195 2.27 9.52 -4.65
N SER A 196 2.94 9.02 -5.68
CA SER A 196 3.60 9.84 -6.69
C SER A 196 2.66 10.37 -7.79
N GLU A 197 1.40 9.89 -7.84
CA GLU A 197 0.37 10.23 -8.83
C GLU A 197 -0.89 10.88 -8.21
#